data_AF-A0A2Z4V881-F1
#
_entry.id   AF-A0A2Z4V881-F1
#
_cell.length_a   1.000
_cell.length_b   1.000
_cell.length_c   1.000
_cell.angle_alpha   90.00
_cell.angle_beta   90.00
_cell.angle_gamma   90.00
#
_symmetry.space_group_name_H-M   'P 1'
#
loop_
_entity.id
_entity.type
_entity.pdbx_description
1 polymer ?
#
loop_
_entity_poly.entity_id
_entity_poly.type
_entity_poly.pdbx_seq_one_letter_code
_entity_poly.pdbx_strand_id
1 'polypeptide(L)'
;MLTIHTAELLVTGPTGPGSAPLPGGAVLVEGDRIARVGPYEELAAAYPHARSRHWPGVLTPGLLVRGGDELLERTYYPDDPYEITELGADPITGAEALADLKMTEARWGNSARRGTQKLLARGVVALAGRITVPSVRTAVSRSGLAILPPAPYEGPAALDPFAGRDAAEQAFHGVLEPGAPARFAAFAVAGPAQLLEQGPTTCVATVIGGRLLHRRR
;
A
#
# COMPACT_ATOMS: atom_id res chain seq x y z
N MET A 1 6.93 20.82 -2.74
CA MET A 1 5.79 21.00 -3.68
C MET A 1 4.53 20.65 -2.92
N LEU A 2 3.57 21.58 -2.86
CA LEU A 2 2.25 21.35 -2.25
C LEU A 2 1.36 20.57 -3.23
N THR A 3 0.71 19.51 -2.74
CA THR A 3 -0.20 18.68 -3.54
C THR A 3 -1.48 18.40 -2.76
N ILE A 4 -2.64 18.62 -3.36
CA ILE A 4 -3.94 18.23 -2.82
C ILE A 4 -4.34 16.90 -3.45
N HIS A 5 -4.60 15.88 -2.63
CA HIS A 5 -5.20 14.62 -3.06
C HIS A 5 -6.65 14.58 -2.57
N THR A 6 -7.60 14.45 -3.48
CA THR A 6 -9.04 14.44 -3.20
C THR A 6 -9.70 13.22 -3.83
N ALA A 7 -10.80 12.77 -3.22
CA ALA A 7 -11.66 11.71 -3.72
C ALA A 7 -13.12 11.99 -3.32
N GLU A 8 -14.05 11.13 -3.76
CA GLU A 8 -15.48 11.25 -3.43
C GLU A 8 -15.72 11.08 -1.92
N LEU A 9 -14.92 10.23 -1.27
CA LEU A 9 -14.95 10.01 0.17
C LEU A 9 -13.52 9.99 0.73
N LEU A 10 -13.30 10.72 1.82
CA LEU A 10 -12.08 10.64 2.61
C LEU A 10 -12.35 9.91 3.92
N VAL A 11 -11.54 8.89 4.22
CA VAL A 11 -11.50 8.23 5.53
C VAL A 11 -10.17 8.56 6.17
N THR A 12 -10.19 9.16 7.35
CA THR A 12 -8.97 9.67 8.01
C THR A 12 -8.29 8.65 8.91
N GLY A 13 -8.95 7.55 9.27
CA GLY A 13 -8.36 6.57 10.17
C GLY A 13 -9.32 5.43 10.50
N PRO A 14 -8.90 4.50 11.37
CA PRO A 14 -9.81 3.52 11.96
C PRO A 14 -10.96 4.21 12.68
N THR A 15 -12.12 3.56 12.72
CA THR A 15 -13.33 4.08 13.36
C THR A 15 -13.09 4.41 14.83
N GLY A 16 -13.20 5.69 15.17
CA GLY A 16 -13.11 6.25 16.51
C GLY A 16 -13.80 7.62 16.55
N PRO A 17 -13.96 8.24 17.74
CA PRO A 17 -14.53 9.58 17.86
C PRO A 17 -13.70 10.57 17.02
N GLY A 18 -14.32 11.23 16.03
CA GLY A 18 -13.65 12.15 15.11
C GLY A 18 -13.18 11.53 13.77
N SER A 19 -13.36 10.22 13.57
CA SER A 19 -12.99 9.53 12.32
C SER A 19 -14.16 9.35 11.34
N ALA A 20 -15.17 10.22 11.39
CA ALA A 20 -16.29 10.15 10.45
C ALA A 20 -15.78 10.38 9.01
N PRO A 21 -16.17 9.55 8.04
CA PRO A 21 -15.82 9.78 6.64
C PRO A 21 -16.28 11.17 6.18
N LEU A 22 -15.43 11.85 5.41
CA LEU A 22 -15.66 13.19 4.88
C LEU A 22 -15.96 13.12 3.37
N PRO A 23 -17.22 13.34 2.94
CA PRO A 23 -17.57 13.46 1.53
C PRO A 23 -16.82 14.61 0.86
N GLY A 24 -16.27 14.38 -0.35
CA GLY A 24 -15.46 15.37 -1.07
C GLY A 24 -14.22 15.82 -0.29
N GLY A 25 -13.75 15.01 0.65
CA GLY A 25 -12.61 15.32 1.50
C GLY A 25 -11.27 15.17 0.77
N ALA A 26 -10.28 15.91 1.26
CA ALA A 26 -8.95 15.94 0.69
C ALA A 26 -7.86 16.02 1.75
N VAL A 27 -6.65 15.60 1.36
CA VAL A 27 -5.42 15.78 2.12
C VAL A 27 -4.48 16.70 1.34
N LEU A 28 -4.01 17.76 2.01
CA LEU A 28 -2.93 18.61 1.52
C LEU A 28 -1.60 18.05 2.01
N VAL A 29 -0.69 17.81 1.09
CA VAL A 29 0.64 17.25 1.36
C VAL A 29 1.71 18.30 1.09
N GLU A 30 2.62 18.46 2.05
CA GLU A 30 3.83 19.26 1.95
C GLU A 30 5.06 18.39 2.26
N GLY A 31 5.92 18.20 1.25
CA GLY A 31 7.08 17.32 1.41
C GLY A 31 6.65 15.87 1.67
N ASP A 32 7.04 15.32 2.81
CA ASP A 32 6.69 13.97 3.26
C ASP A 32 5.55 13.93 4.29
N ARG A 33 4.92 15.08 4.60
CA ARG A 33 3.90 15.22 5.64
C ARG A 33 2.56 15.71 5.12
N ILE A 34 1.51 15.36 5.85
CA ILE A 34 0.18 15.94 5.69
C ILE A 34 0.19 17.31 6.37
N ALA A 35 -0.07 18.37 5.60
CA ALA A 35 -0.13 19.73 6.11
C ALA A 35 -1.54 20.06 6.64
N ARG A 36 -2.59 19.63 5.92
CA ARG A 36 -4.00 19.86 6.27
C ARG A 36 -4.89 18.73 5.76
N VAL A 37 -6.04 18.57 6.39
CA VAL A 37 -7.10 17.64 6.02
C VAL A 37 -8.42 18.40 6.13
N GLY A 38 -9.31 18.26 5.16
CA GLY A 38 -10.59 18.97 5.14
C GLY A 38 -11.30 18.86 3.78
N PRO A 39 -12.40 19.60 3.59
CA PRO A 39 -13.12 19.62 2.32
C PRO A 39 -12.22 20.11 1.18
N TYR A 40 -12.34 19.48 0.00
CA TYR A 40 -11.53 19.84 -1.15
C TYR A 40 -11.65 21.32 -1.54
N GLU A 41 -12.88 21.85 -1.60
CA GLU A 41 -13.13 23.22 -2.03
C GLU A 41 -12.45 24.26 -1.12
N GLU A 42 -12.47 24.03 0.20
CA GLU A 42 -11.80 24.90 1.17
C GLU A 42 -10.27 24.87 0.99
N LEU A 43 -9.69 23.67 0.82
CA LEU A 43 -8.25 23.53 0.58
C LEU A 43 -7.83 24.10 -0.78
N ALA A 44 -8.63 23.90 -1.83
CA ALA A 44 -8.37 24.43 -3.16
C ALA A 44 -8.40 25.97 -3.17
N ALA A 45 -9.35 26.58 -2.46
CA ALA A 45 -9.43 28.03 -2.30
C ALA A 45 -8.28 28.60 -1.47
N ALA A 46 -7.90 27.93 -0.37
CA ALA A 46 -6.79 28.37 0.49
C ALA A 46 -5.40 28.17 -0.14
N TYR A 47 -5.26 27.18 -1.04
CA TYR A 47 -4.00 26.81 -1.68
C TYR A 47 -4.14 26.71 -3.21
N PRO A 48 -4.47 27.82 -3.91
CA PRO A 48 -4.79 27.79 -5.35
C PRO A 48 -3.59 27.37 -6.24
N HIS A 49 -2.37 27.43 -5.71
CA HIS A 49 -1.15 27.01 -6.40
C HIS A 49 -0.76 25.55 -6.13
N ALA A 50 -1.46 24.86 -5.22
CA ALA A 50 -1.19 23.46 -4.93
C ALA A 50 -1.61 22.60 -6.12
N ARG A 51 -0.78 21.59 -6.44
CA ARG A 51 -1.13 20.64 -7.50
C ARG A 51 -2.31 19.79 -7.05
N SER A 52 -3.43 19.83 -7.75
CA SER A 52 -4.57 18.96 -7.44
C SER A 52 -4.48 17.60 -8.15
N ARG A 53 -4.86 16.54 -7.42
CA ARG A 53 -5.00 15.16 -7.92
C ARG A 53 -6.33 14.61 -7.45
N HIS A 54 -7.18 14.29 -8.42
CA HIS A 54 -8.50 13.74 -8.19
C HIS A 54 -8.47 12.23 -8.42
N TRP A 55 -8.97 11.47 -7.45
CA TRP A 55 -9.06 10.02 -7.51
C TRP A 55 -10.52 9.60 -7.42
N PRO A 56 -10.95 8.57 -8.17
CA PRO A 56 -12.29 8.02 -8.01
C PRO A 56 -12.43 7.31 -6.65
N GLY A 57 -13.66 7.28 -6.13
CA GLY A 57 -14.01 6.50 -4.94
C GLY A 57 -13.45 7.05 -3.63
N VAL A 58 -12.76 6.20 -2.86
CA VAL A 58 -12.35 6.49 -1.48
C VAL A 58 -10.85 6.69 -1.34
N LEU A 59 -10.45 7.71 -0.57
CA LEU A 59 -9.08 7.93 -0.08
C LEU A 59 -9.00 7.51 1.39
N THR A 60 -8.05 6.64 1.73
CA THR A 60 -7.89 6.07 3.09
C THR A 60 -6.42 6.17 3.53
N PRO A 61 -6.10 5.93 4.82
CA PRO A 61 -4.73 5.57 5.18
C PRO A 61 -4.26 4.38 4.34
N GLY A 62 -2.96 4.30 4.10
CA GLY A 62 -2.41 3.19 3.35
C GLY A 62 -2.54 1.88 4.12
N LEU A 63 -2.40 0.75 3.44
CA LEU A 63 -2.62 -0.56 4.05
C LEU A 63 -1.34 -1.15 4.66
N LEU A 64 -1.53 -1.93 5.73
CA LEU A 64 -0.53 -2.80 6.34
C LEU A 64 -0.75 -4.24 5.90
N VAL A 65 0.25 -4.81 5.22
CA VAL A 65 0.32 -6.26 4.97
C VAL A 65 1.10 -6.96 6.09
N ARG A 66 0.75 -8.21 6.39
CA ARG A 66 1.43 -9.05 7.39
C ARG A 66 2.18 -10.19 6.69
N GLY A 67 3.12 -10.82 7.39
CA GLY A 67 3.89 -11.94 6.85
C GLY A 67 4.85 -11.51 5.74
N GLY A 68 5.52 -10.36 5.92
CA GLY A 68 6.43 -9.80 4.92
C GLY A 68 7.57 -10.74 4.51
N ASP A 69 8.09 -11.53 5.44
CA ASP A 69 9.08 -12.58 5.19
C ASP A 69 8.52 -13.72 4.34
N GLU A 70 7.30 -14.19 4.62
CA GLU A 70 6.64 -15.19 3.76
C GLU A 70 6.44 -14.66 2.33
N LEU A 71 5.96 -13.41 2.21
CA LEU A 71 5.67 -12.80 0.92
C LEU A 71 6.92 -12.44 0.10
N LEU A 72 8.05 -12.14 0.73
CA LEU A 72 9.22 -11.58 0.03
C LEU A 72 10.49 -12.44 0.11
N GLU A 73 10.57 -13.35 1.08
CA GLU A 73 11.72 -14.26 1.30
C GLU A 73 11.34 -15.74 1.18
N ARG A 74 10.05 -16.08 1.14
CA ARG A 74 9.57 -17.47 0.98
C ARG A 74 8.58 -17.62 -0.17
N THR A 75 8.51 -16.59 -1.01
CA THR A 75 7.76 -16.56 -2.25
C THR A 75 8.63 -16.00 -3.37
N TYR A 76 8.68 -16.72 -4.49
CA TYR A 76 9.29 -16.25 -5.71
C TYR A 76 8.21 -15.74 -6.67
N TYR A 77 8.40 -14.53 -7.19
CA TYR A 77 7.55 -13.97 -8.24
C TYR A 77 8.30 -14.07 -9.57
N PRO A 78 7.86 -14.91 -10.52
CA PRO A 78 8.48 -15.00 -11.84
C PRO A 78 8.46 -13.66 -12.59
N ASP A 79 9.47 -13.43 -13.41
CA ASP A 79 9.61 -12.25 -14.25
C ASP A 79 8.81 -12.35 -15.56
N ASP A 80 8.00 -11.32 -15.87
CA ASP A 80 7.28 -11.18 -17.14
C ASP A 80 8.08 -10.27 -18.09
N PRO A 81 8.43 -10.70 -19.32
CA PRO A 81 8.03 -11.96 -19.98
C PRO A 81 9.06 -13.10 -19.88
N TYR A 82 10.20 -12.88 -19.22
CA TYR A 82 11.38 -13.73 -19.38
C TYR A 82 11.30 -15.11 -18.71
N GLU A 83 10.58 -15.23 -17.60
CA GLU A 83 10.52 -16.48 -16.83
C GLU A 83 9.13 -17.12 -16.86
N ILE A 84 8.08 -16.36 -17.19
CA ILE A 84 6.69 -16.86 -17.13
C ILE A 84 6.44 -18.02 -18.10
N THR A 85 7.10 -18.03 -19.26
CA THR A 85 6.95 -19.15 -20.22
C THR A 85 7.43 -20.48 -19.65
N GLU A 86 8.44 -20.47 -18.78
CA GLU A 86 9.03 -21.69 -18.19
C GLU A 86 8.47 -22.01 -16.80
N LEU A 87 8.29 -20.99 -15.97
CA LEU A 87 7.93 -21.11 -14.55
C LEU A 87 6.43 -20.91 -14.27
N GLY A 88 5.68 -20.40 -15.24
CA GLY A 88 4.32 -19.92 -15.03
C GLY A 88 4.25 -18.52 -14.43
N ALA A 89 3.03 -17.95 -14.38
CA ALA A 89 2.79 -16.59 -13.88
C ALA A 89 2.52 -16.55 -12.37
N ASP A 90 2.20 -17.70 -11.78
CA ASP A 90 1.83 -17.79 -10.38
C ASP A 90 3.05 -17.68 -9.46
N PRO A 91 2.88 -17.10 -8.26
CA PRO A 91 3.95 -17.10 -7.26
C PRO A 91 4.35 -18.53 -6.88
N ILE A 92 5.66 -18.79 -6.88
CA ILE A 92 6.22 -20.07 -6.45
C ILE A 92 6.52 -20.00 -4.96
N THR A 93 6.01 -20.97 -4.21
CA THR A 93 6.18 -21.05 -2.75
C THR A 93 6.63 -22.46 -2.35
N GLY A 94 7.09 -22.61 -1.11
CA GLY A 94 7.56 -23.90 -0.58
C GLY A 94 9.07 -24.08 -0.71
N ALA A 95 9.68 -24.66 0.33
CA ALA A 95 11.13 -24.72 0.45
C ALA A 95 11.80 -25.54 -0.68
N GLU A 96 11.19 -26.65 -1.08
CA GLU A 96 11.70 -27.51 -2.16
C GLU A 96 11.68 -26.79 -3.51
N ALA A 97 10.53 -26.22 -3.88
CA ALA A 97 10.38 -25.49 -5.15
C ALA A 97 11.34 -24.28 -5.22
N LEU A 98 11.55 -23.58 -4.11
CA LEU A 98 12.53 -22.49 -4.05
C LEU A 98 13.98 -22.99 -4.13
N ALA A 99 14.29 -24.16 -3.55
CA ALA A 99 15.62 -24.76 -3.68
C ALA A 99 15.94 -25.14 -5.14
N ASP A 100 14.96 -25.67 -5.87
CA ASP A 100 15.08 -26.03 -7.29
C ASP A 100 15.37 -24.82 -8.19
N LEU A 101 14.89 -23.64 -7.80
CA LEU A 101 15.16 -22.37 -8.49
C LEU A 101 16.60 -21.86 -8.31
N LYS A 102 17.43 -22.52 -7.49
CA LYS A 102 18.83 -22.13 -7.21
C LYS A 102 18.93 -20.64 -6.85
N MET A 103 18.19 -20.23 -5.82
CA MET A 103 18.01 -18.82 -5.46
C MET A 103 19.33 -18.11 -5.16
N THR A 104 19.69 -17.14 -6.01
CA THR A 104 20.82 -16.23 -5.82
C THR A 104 20.37 -14.92 -5.17
N GLU A 105 21.30 -14.14 -4.60
CA GLU A 105 21.00 -12.78 -4.10
C GLU A 105 20.35 -11.89 -5.16
N ALA A 106 20.78 -11.99 -6.42
CA ALA A 106 20.16 -11.22 -7.51
C ALA A 106 18.71 -11.65 -7.77
N ARG A 107 18.45 -12.97 -7.75
CA ARG A 107 17.10 -13.53 -7.95
C ARG A 107 16.17 -13.16 -6.79
N TRP A 108 16.66 -13.20 -5.55
CA TRP A 108 15.94 -12.70 -4.37
C TRP A 108 15.58 -11.22 -4.51
N GLY A 109 16.56 -10.36 -4.81
CA GLY A 109 16.34 -8.92 -4.96
C GLY A 109 15.35 -8.59 -6.09
N ASN A 110 15.43 -9.28 -7.23
CA ASN A 110 14.52 -9.05 -8.35
C ASN A 110 13.09 -9.51 -8.05
N SER A 111 12.93 -10.70 -7.44
CA SER A 111 11.64 -11.19 -6.95
C SER A 111 11.01 -10.22 -5.97
N ALA A 112 11.77 -9.77 -4.97
CA ALA A 112 11.29 -8.84 -3.96
C ALA A 112 10.85 -7.51 -4.56
N ARG A 113 11.56 -6.97 -5.56
CA ARG A 113 11.10 -5.77 -6.29
C ARG A 113 9.73 -5.99 -6.91
N ARG A 114 9.51 -7.10 -7.60
CA ARG A 114 8.19 -7.44 -8.17
C ARG A 114 7.13 -7.60 -7.08
N GLY A 115 7.45 -8.26 -5.98
CA GLY A 115 6.59 -8.37 -4.80
C GLY A 115 6.20 -7.00 -4.23
N THR A 116 7.16 -6.11 -4.01
CA THR A 116 6.88 -4.75 -3.52
C THR A 116 6.02 -3.94 -4.49
N GLN A 117 6.19 -4.10 -5.81
CA GLN A 117 5.31 -3.46 -6.79
C GLN A 117 3.88 -4.00 -6.71
N LYS A 118 3.70 -5.32 -6.53
CA LYS A 118 2.38 -5.93 -6.31
C LYS A 118 1.71 -5.43 -5.02
N LEU A 119 2.48 -5.17 -3.96
CA LEU A 119 2.00 -4.57 -2.72
C LEU A 119 1.61 -3.10 -2.90
N LEU A 120 2.46 -2.30 -3.54
CA LEU A 120 2.16 -0.90 -3.86
C LEU A 120 0.90 -0.78 -4.74
N ALA A 121 0.70 -1.70 -5.69
CA ALA A 121 -0.51 -1.78 -6.51
C ALA A 121 -1.78 -2.18 -5.75
N ARG A 122 -1.67 -2.47 -4.45
CA ARG A 122 -2.75 -2.84 -3.53
C ARG A 122 -2.96 -1.80 -2.43
N GLY A 123 -2.36 -0.62 -2.55
CA GLY A 123 -2.47 0.43 -1.52
C GLY A 123 -1.58 0.19 -0.30
N VAL A 124 -0.67 -0.78 -0.33
CA VAL A 124 0.18 -1.11 0.83
C VAL A 124 1.27 -0.07 1.00
N VAL A 125 1.42 0.43 2.22
CA VAL A 125 2.44 1.41 2.63
C VAL A 125 3.37 0.90 3.73
N ALA A 126 2.98 -0.20 4.37
CA ALA A 126 3.74 -0.85 5.44
C ALA A 126 3.61 -2.36 5.35
N LEU A 127 4.66 -3.06 5.80
CA LEU A 127 4.65 -4.51 5.96
C LEU A 127 5.18 -4.89 7.35
N ALA A 128 4.52 -5.86 7.99
CA ALA A 128 4.99 -6.47 9.23
C ALA A 128 5.68 -7.80 8.93
N GLY A 129 6.92 -7.96 9.38
CA GLY A 129 7.70 -9.18 9.14
C GLY A 129 9.19 -9.00 9.43
N ARG A 130 9.94 -10.11 9.43
CA ARG A 130 11.40 -10.09 9.61
C ARG A 130 12.11 -10.34 8.28
N ILE A 131 12.47 -9.26 7.60
CA ILE A 131 13.29 -9.35 6.39
C ILE A 131 14.74 -9.59 6.82
N THR A 132 15.32 -10.70 6.40
CA THR A 132 16.67 -11.17 6.74
C THR A 132 17.63 -11.14 5.56
N VAL A 133 17.15 -11.44 4.35
CA VAL A 133 17.93 -11.47 3.11
C VAL A 133 18.34 -10.03 2.70
N PRO A 134 19.64 -9.74 2.55
CA PRO A 134 20.13 -8.37 2.30
C PRO A 134 19.55 -7.70 1.04
N SER A 135 19.48 -8.42 -0.07
CA SER A 135 18.90 -7.92 -1.32
C SER A 135 17.40 -7.63 -1.21
N VAL A 136 16.66 -8.44 -0.45
CA VAL A 136 15.22 -8.22 -0.17
C VAL A 136 15.03 -6.98 0.70
N ARG A 137 15.81 -6.83 1.78
CA ARG A 137 15.79 -5.63 2.63
C ARG A 137 16.04 -4.36 1.82
N THR A 138 17.00 -4.42 0.90
CA THR A 138 17.31 -3.31 -0.01
C THR A 138 16.13 -3.00 -0.93
N ALA A 139 15.49 -4.02 -1.50
CA ALA A 139 14.31 -3.84 -2.36
C ALA A 139 13.15 -3.16 -1.61
N VAL A 140 12.86 -3.60 -0.38
CA VAL A 140 11.79 -3.02 0.45
C VAL A 140 12.12 -1.59 0.86
N SER A 141 13.33 -1.32 1.32
CA SER A 141 13.73 0.05 1.72
C SER A 141 13.62 1.03 0.53
N ARG A 142 14.04 0.60 -0.67
CA ARG A 142 13.97 1.44 -1.88
C ARG A 142 12.55 1.62 -2.43
N SER A 143 11.61 0.72 -2.11
CA SER A 143 10.21 0.89 -2.48
C SER A 143 9.48 1.91 -1.60
N GLY A 144 10.07 2.31 -0.47
CA GLY A 144 9.50 3.26 0.49
C GLY A 144 8.56 2.64 1.53
N LEU A 145 8.29 1.33 1.45
CA LEU A 145 7.46 0.63 2.43
C LEU A 145 8.08 0.72 3.83
N ALA A 146 7.25 1.00 4.84
CA ALA A 146 7.67 0.89 6.23
C ALA A 146 7.80 -0.60 6.63
N ILE A 147 8.91 -0.97 7.26
CA ILE A 147 9.08 -2.31 7.86
C ILE A 147 8.73 -2.20 9.33
N LEU A 148 7.73 -2.95 9.76
CA LEU A 148 7.31 -3.05 11.15
C LEU A 148 7.75 -4.40 11.74
N PRO A 149 7.95 -4.48 13.06
CA PRO A 149 8.13 -5.75 13.74
C PRO A 149 6.98 -6.72 13.39
N PRO A 150 7.23 -8.04 13.40
CA PRO A 150 6.15 -9.02 13.28
C PRO A 150 5.06 -8.75 14.32
N ALA A 151 3.82 -8.71 13.86
CA ALA A 151 2.65 -8.62 14.72
C ALA A 151 2.00 -10.00 14.83
N PRO A 152 1.46 -10.39 15.99
CA PRO A 152 0.65 -11.60 16.11
C PRO A 152 -0.50 -11.56 15.11
N TYR A 153 -0.65 -12.61 14.31
CA TYR A 153 -1.78 -12.78 13.42
C TYR A 153 -2.08 -14.25 13.23
N GLU A 154 -3.35 -14.59 13.36
CA GLU A 154 -3.88 -15.90 13.02
C GLU A 154 -4.38 -15.82 11.57
N GLY A 155 -3.54 -16.27 10.63
CA GLY A 155 -3.90 -16.31 9.21
C GLY A 155 -2.69 -16.45 8.30
N PRO A 156 -2.85 -17.04 7.11
CA PRO A 156 -1.76 -17.16 6.15
C PRO A 156 -1.32 -15.78 5.66
N ALA A 157 -0.02 -15.64 5.38
CA ALA A 157 0.49 -14.46 4.70
C ALA A 157 -0.12 -14.37 3.30
N ALA A 158 -0.66 -13.21 2.94
CA ALA A 158 -1.32 -13.00 1.67
C ALA A 158 -0.96 -11.63 1.09
N LEU A 159 -0.88 -11.55 -0.24
CA LEU A 159 -0.76 -10.26 -0.92
C LEU A 159 -1.97 -9.36 -0.67
N ASP A 160 -3.13 -9.95 -0.37
CA ASP A 160 -4.34 -9.23 0.01
C ASP A 160 -4.25 -8.80 1.49
N PRO A 161 -4.12 -7.50 1.80
CA PRO A 161 -4.07 -7.01 3.17
C PRO A 161 -5.37 -7.21 3.95
N PHE A 162 -6.49 -7.51 3.30
CA PHE A 162 -7.79 -7.74 3.92
C PHE A 162 -8.08 -9.21 4.25
N ALA A 163 -7.24 -10.15 3.79
CA ALA A 163 -7.44 -11.57 4.04
C ALA A 163 -7.57 -11.86 5.54
N GLY A 164 -8.72 -12.40 5.97
CA GLY A 164 -9.03 -12.73 7.36
C GLY A 164 -9.47 -11.55 8.24
N ARG A 165 -9.94 -10.45 7.64
CA ARG A 165 -10.43 -9.26 8.35
C ARG A 165 -11.93 -9.08 8.17
N ASP A 166 -12.56 -8.54 9.21
CA ASP A 166 -14.00 -8.24 9.23
C ASP A 166 -14.30 -6.78 8.83
N ALA A 167 -13.27 -5.93 8.82
CA ALA A 167 -13.38 -4.51 8.48
C ALA A 167 -12.11 -4.02 7.76
N ALA A 168 -12.26 -3.19 6.74
CA ALA A 168 -11.13 -2.64 5.97
C ALA A 168 -10.19 -1.80 6.87
N GLU A 169 -10.76 -1.10 7.84
CA GLU A 169 -10.09 -0.26 8.83
C GLU A 169 -9.02 -1.01 9.62
N GLN A 170 -9.22 -2.32 9.86
CA GLN A 170 -8.24 -3.14 10.55
C GLN A 170 -6.92 -3.17 9.76
N ALA A 171 -6.95 -3.04 8.43
CA ALA A 171 -5.77 -3.03 7.57
C ALA A 171 -5.12 -1.64 7.45
N PHE A 172 -5.73 -0.57 7.94
CA PHE A 172 -5.17 0.78 7.83
C PHE A 172 -3.90 0.93 8.66
N HIS A 173 -2.91 1.62 8.09
CA HIS A 173 -1.66 1.96 8.73
C HIS A 173 -1.58 3.46 9.02
N GLY A 174 -1.82 3.81 10.28
CA GLY A 174 -1.79 5.19 10.76
C GLY A 174 -3.11 5.93 10.53
N VAL A 175 -3.02 7.26 10.57
CA VAL A 175 -4.13 8.20 10.42
C VAL A 175 -3.73 9.34 9.49
N LEU A 176 -4.73 9.99 8.88
CA LEU A 176 -4.61 11.15 8.02
C LEU A 176 -4.98 12.38 8.81
N GLU A 177 -3.98 12.99 9.43
CA GLU A 177 -4.11 14.21 10.22
C GLU A 177 -2.90 15.12 9.98
N PRO A 178 -3.01 16.44 10.25
CA PRO A 178 -1.88 17.35 10.14
C PRO A 178 -0.65 16.88 10.93
N GLY A 179 0.53 16.88 10.31
CA GLY A 179 1.79 16.42 10.87
C GLY A 179 2.10 14.93 10.69
N ALA A 180 1.10 14.11 10.35
CA ALA A 180 1.31 12.70 10.06
C ALA A 180 2.12 12.50 8.76
N PRO A 181 2.87 11.39 8.63
CA PRO A 181 3.49 11.01 7.36
C PRO A 181 2.45 10.90 6.24
N ALA A 182 2.76 11.41 5.05
CA ALA A 182 1.92 11.28 3.88
C ALA A 182 1.96 9.84 3.33
N ARG A 183 1.16 8.96 3.95
CA ARG A 183 1.02 7.53 3.63
C ARG A 183 -0.44 7.16 3.48
N PHE A 184 -0.92 7.17 2.24
CA PHE A 184 -2.33 6.93 1.93
C PHE A 184 -2.49 6.24 0.58
N ALA A 185 -3.68 5.69 0.37
CA ALA A 185 -4.06 5.06 -0.88
C ALA A 185 -5.45 5.52 -1.31
N ALA A 186 -5.72 5.46 -2.60
CA ALA A 186 -7.03 5.68 -3.17
C ALA A 186 -7.52 4.43 -3.89
N PHE A 187 -8.82 4.13 -3.75
CA PHE A 187 -9.46 2.93 -4.26
C PHE A 187 -10.74 3.30 -5.01
N ALA A 188 -10.95 2.71 -6.19
CA ALA A 188 -12.12 2.95 -7.03
C ALA A 188 -13.38 2.21 -6.52
N VAL A 189 -13.75 2.48 -5.28
CA VAL A 189 -14.93 1.94 -4.57
C VAL A 189 -15.55 3.05 -3.73
N ALA A 190 -16.83 2.94 -3.40
CA ALA A 190 -17.59 4.00 -2.73
C ALA A 190 -17.17 4.22 -1.25
N GLY A 191 -16.57 3.23 -0.60
CA GLY A 191 -16.16 3.34 0.80
C GLY A 191 -15.58 2.05 1.39
N PRO A 192 -15.27 2.04 2.70
CA PRO A 192 -14.57 0.95 3.37
C PRO A 192 -15.25 -0.42 3.29
N ALA A 193 -16.58 -0.47 3.39
CA ALA A 193 -17.32 -1.73 3.29
C ALA A 193 -17.15 -2.39 1.91
N GLN A 194 -17.29 -1.61 0.83
CA GLN A 194 -17.08 -2.10 -0.53
C GLN A 194 -15.60 -2.37 -0.83
N LEU A 195 -14.69 -1.63 -0.20
CA LEU A 195 -13.26 -1.92 -0.27
C LEU A 195 -12.92 -3.30 0.30
N LEU A 196 -13.54 -3.68 1.41
CA LEU A 196 -13.38 -5.02 1.99
C LEU A 196 -13.92 -6.11 1.05
N GLU A 197 -15.10 -5.90 0.46
CA GLU A 197 -15.77 -6.86 -0.42
C GLU A 197 -15.03 -7.06 -1.75
N GLN A 198 -14.61 -5.97 -2.41
CA GLN A 198 -13.96 -6.03 -3.73
C GLN A 198 -12.45 -6.21 -3.65
N GLY A 199 -11.87 -5.94 -2.48
CA GLY A 199 -10.47 -6.13 -2.21
C GLY A 199 -9.56 -5.02 -2.73
N PRO A 200 -8.25 -5.17 -2.47
CA PRO A 200 -7.26 -4.10 -2.62
C PRO A 200 -6.83 -3.87 -4.07
N THR A 201 -7.21 -4.76 -4.99
CA THR A 201 -6.93 -4.64 -6.44
C THR A 201 -7.71 -3.49 -7.09
N THR A 202 -8.67 -2.91 -6.38
CA THR A 202 -9.37 -1.67 -6.73
C THR A 202 -8.51 -0.41 -6.52
N CYS A 203 -7.30 -0.56 -5.95
CA CYS A 203 -6.37 0.55 -5.77
C CYS A 203 -6.03 1.24 -7.10
N VAL A 204 -6.10 2.57 -7.09
CA VAL A 204 -5.75 3.42 -8.23
C VAL A 204 -4.53 4.30 -7.94
N ALA A 205 -4.18 4.51 -6.67
CA ALA A 205 -3.02 5.28 -6.27
C ALA A 205 -2.49 4.87 -4.90
N THR A 206 -1.17 4.87 -4.76
CA THR A 206 -0.48 4.70 -3.47
C THR A 206 0.56 5.80 -3.31
N VAL A 207 0.49 6.52 -2.20
CA VAL A 207 1.37 7.64 -1.87
C VAL A 207 2.15 7.33 -0.61
N ILE A 208 3.47 7.51 -0.67
CA ILE A 208 4.37 7.33 0.47
C ILE A 208 5.35 8.48 0.50
N GLY A 209 5.41 9.20 1.63
CA GLY A 209 6.28 10.37 1.80
C GLY A 209 5.99 11.44 0.73
N GLY A 210 4.71 11.64 0.41
CA GLY A 210 4.25 12.60 -0.60
C GLY A 210 4.58 12.24 -2.05
N ARG A 211 5.18 11.07 -2.29
CA ARG A 211 5.50 10.57 -3.62
C ARG A 211 4.43 9.58 -4.07
N LEU A 212 3.91 9.77 -5.27
CA LEU A 212 3.00 8.82 -5.92
C LEU A 212 3.80 7.62 -6.42
N LEU A 213 3.78 6.51 -5.68
CA LEU A 213 4.58 5.32 -5.95
C LEU A 213 3.83 4.24 -6.73
N HIS A 214 2.50 4.28 -6.70
CA HIS A 214 1.65 3.53 -7.62
C HIS A 214 0.60 4.47 -8.21
N ARG A 215 0.32 4.27 -9.50
CA ARG A 215 -0.83 4.86 -10.19
C ARG A 215 -1.33 3.85 -11.21
N ARG A 216 -2.59 3.46 -11.10
CA ARG A 216 -3.27 2.70 -12.15
C ARG A 216 -3.57 3.64 -13.31
N ARG A 217 -3.24 3.20 -14.52
CA ARG A 217 -3.53 3.94 -15.76
C ARG A 217 -4.98 3.75 -16.15
#